data_AF-A0A962EE75-F1
#
_entry.id   AF-A0A962EE75-F1
#
_cell.length_a   1.000
_cell.length_b   1.000
_cell.length_c   1.000
_cell.angle_alpha   90.00
_cell.angle_beta   90.00
_cell.angle_gamma   90.00
#
_symmetry.space_group_name_H-M   'P 1'
#
loop_
_entity.id
_entity.type
_entity.pdbx_description
1 polymer ?
#
loop_
_entity_poly.entity_id
_entity_poly.type
_entity_poly.pdbx_seq_one_letter_code
_entity_poly.pdbx_strand_id
1 'polypeptide(L)'
;SYGTAGGGAANHAIDPLDAVYLGACVDFETDGQPNAAATGDDLSAGSDRVGLCLDDEDGVSFPGPIAACSNAAVTVTASALARLDAFVDFNADGDFGDPGEQIFAGQTLAAGANALSFAVPCNAAAAVTYSRFRLTRSGTPGVLGPTGDADSGEVEDYRVTVLGNDLGDAPAPFATLVAGNGARHAIDPAGSLRLGACVDTEGDGQPNAGATGDDLSTGSATVGTCALAGDDEDGVSFQPLVACRNSTLTISASAAGRVDAWADLNRDGDWDDPGERIANGLAVLAGANPLNFAVPCNASRGLANFRFRLSSAGVADYTGAAADGEVEDYQAEILAFDLGDLPDGAAGIGANNYRTLLRGPGDNGPQHRIVNGLFLGAGVDNEADGQPAATADGDDLAGATPDDEDGITVADLNLTTGLPATVRALVTNTTGAGARLCGFADLNADGDFLDANENAFVDVASG
;
A
#
# COMPACT_ATOMS: atom_id res chain seq x y z
N SER A 1 30.80 13.60 6.22
CA SER A 1 31.80 14.00 5.21
C SER A 1 32.70 12.80 4.96
N TYR A 2 32.76 12.30 3.72
CA TYR A 2 33.43 11.03 3.33
C TYR A 2 34.97 10.99 3.47
N GLY A 3 35.55 11.95 4.19
CA GLY A 3 36.99 12.00 4.44
C GLY A 3 37.85 12.13 3.18
N THR A 4 37.35 12.76 2.11
CA THR A 4 38.04 12.89 0.80
C THR A 4 39.15 13.96 0.78
N ALA A 5 39.31 14.76 1.84
CA ALA A 5 40.28 15.85 1.89
C ALA A 5 41.20 15.77 3.13
N GLY A 6 42.48 16.10 2.96
CA GLY A 6 43.49 16.20 4.04
C GLY A 6 44.22 14.89 4.35
N GLY A 7 45.12 14.94 5.36
CA GLY A 7 46.09 13.86 5.70
C GLY A 7 45.52 12.57 6.31
N GLY A 8 44.27 12.23 6.01
CA GLY A 8 43.62 10.98 6.39
C GLY A 8 42.67 10.43 5.33
N ALA A 9 42.65 11.02 4.13
CA ALA A 9 41.89 10.50 3.01
C ALA A 9 42.36 9.10 2.60
N ALA A 10 41.48 8.33 1.97
CA ALA A 10 41.92 7.10 1.33
C ALA A 10 42.96 7.46 0.26
N ASN A 11 44.14 6.86 0.35
CA ASN A 11 45.16 6.99 -0.68
C ASN A 11 45.86 5.65 -0.88
N HIS A 12 46.42 5.47 -2.07
CA HIS A 12 47.25 4.33 -2.40
C HIS A 12 48.55 4.83 -3.04
N ALA A 13 49.67 4.18 -2.70
CA ALA A 13 50.91 4.43 -3.41
C ALA A 13 50.87 3.76 -4.78
N ILE A 14 51.07 4.52 -5.86
CA ILE A 14 51.16 3.97 -7.21
C ILE A 14 52.64 3.78 -7.55
N ASP A 15 53.02 2.56 -7.95
CA ASP A 15 54.31 2.29 -8.60
C ASP A 15 54.08 2.24 -10.12
N PRO A 16 54.53 3.24 -10.90
CA PRO A 16 54.31 3.29 -12.35
C PRO A 16 54.90 2.10 -13.13
N LEU A 17 55.82 1.34 -12.51
CA LEU A 17 56.44 0.17 -13.13
C LEU A 17 55.69 -1.15 -12.83
N ASP A 18 54.74 -1.14 -11.89
CA ASP A 18 53.96 -2.31 -11.47
C ASP A 18 52.56 -1.91 -10.94
N ALA A 19 51.89 -0.96 -11.61
CA ALA A 19 50.62 -0.43 -11.13
C ALA A 19 49.51 -1.49 -11.16
N VAL A 20 48.70 -1.51 -10.10
CA VAL A 20 47.47 -2.29 -9.98
C VAL A 20 46.35 -1.26 -9.84
N TYR A 21 45.35 -1.35 -10.70
CA TYR A 21 44.31 -0.34 -10.86
C TYR A 21 43.03 -0.99 -11.36
N LEU A 22 41.94 -0.27 -11.26
CA LEU A 22 40.60 -0.54 -11.71
C LEU A 22 40.46 0.11 -13.10
N GLY A 23 39.68 -0.54 -13.98
CA GLY A 23 39.39 0.03 -15.29
C GLY A 23 40.61 0.12 -16.24
N ALA A 24 40.71 1.24 -16.97
CA ALA A 24 41.62 1.40 -18.11
C ALA A 24 42.92 2.14 -17.76
N CYS A 25 42.92 3.02 -16.78
CA CYS A 25 44.10 3.75 -16.31
C CYS A 25 43.97 4.14 -14.84
N VAL A 26 45.05 4.70 -14.29
CA VAL A 26 45.09 5.38 -12.98
C VAL A 26 45.96 6.62 -13.12
N ASP A 27 45.61 7.72 -12.46
CA ASP A 27 46.44 8.92 -12.38
C ASP A 27 46.84 9.30 -10.93
N PHE A 28 47.27 10.55 -10.72
CA PHE A 28 47.98 10.94 -9.50
C PHE A 28 47.62 12.36 -9.08
N GLU A 29 47.00 12.44 -7.90
CA GLU A 29 46.52 13.66 -7.33
C GLU A 29 47.16 13.87 -5.95
N THR A 30 47.44 15.14 -5.64
CA THR A 30 47.97 15.50 -4.31
C THR A 30 46.90 15.43 -3.20
N ASP A 31 45.63 15.37 -3.58
CA ASP A 31 44.42 15.16 -2.79
C ASP A 31 43.30 14.63 -3.70
N GLY A 32 42.25 13.99 -3.16
CA GLY A 32 41.18 13.36 -3.96
C GLY A 32 40.12 14.31 -4.52
N GLN A 33 40.52 15.54 -4.87
CA GLN A 33 39.74 16.59 -5.58
C GLN A 33 38.19 16.50 -5.51
N PRO A 34 37.53 16.51 -4.33
CA PRO A 34 36.15 16.05 -4.24
C PRO A 34 35.13 17.03 -4.85
N ASN A 35 34.13 16.50 -5.56
CA ASN A 35 32.95 17.24 -6.00
C ASN A 35 31.65 16.44 -5.77
N ALA A 36 30.47 17.04 -6.01
CA ALA A 36 29.17 16.40 -5.79
C ALA A 36 28.77 15.35 -6.83
N ALA A 37 29.54 15.22 -7.91
CA ALA A 37 29.35 14.19 -8.92
C ALA A 37 30.30 12.99 -8.70
N ALA A 38 31.26 13.11 -7.78
CA ALA A 38 32.45 12.24 -7.70
C ALA A 38 33.21 12.20 -9.03
N THR A 39 33.43 13.39 -9.63
CA THR A 39 34.11 13.54 -10.93
C THR A 39 35.17 14.65 -10.92
N GLY A 40 35.72 14.95 -9.75
CA GLY A 40 36.49 16.18 -9.56
C GLY A 40 37.95 16.04 -10.01
N ASP A 41 38.42 14.80 -9.99
CA ASP A 41 39.68 14.23 -10.45
C ASP A 41 39.75 14.21 -11.97
N ASP A 42 38.62 13.95 -12.66
CA ASP A 42 38.50 13.62 -14.11
C ASP A 42 39.00 14.71 -15.07
N LEU A 43 39.26 15.92 -14.57
CA LEU A 43 39.70 17.06 -15.37
C LEU A 43 41.17 17.44 -15.10
N SER A 44 41.79 16.79 -14.12
CA SER A 44 43.08 17.14 -13.57
C SER A 44 44.04 15.96 -13.60
N ALA A 45 44.12 15.26 -14.73
CA ALA A 45 45.10 14.17 -14.88
C ALA A 45 46.49 14.64 -14.44
N GLY A 46 46.97 14.05 -13.35
CA GLY A 46 48.27 14.32 -12.78
C GLY A 46 49.39 14.24 -13.82
N SER A 47 50.56 14.80 -13.49
CA SER A 47 51.71 14.71 -14.40
C SER A 47 52.25 13.28 -14.55
N ASP A 48 51.91 12.37 -13.63
CA ASP A 48 52.25 10.94 -13.64
C ASP A 48 50.95 10.13 -13.71
N ARG A 49 50.84 9.22 -14.69
CA ARG A 49 49.68 8.34 -14.90
C ARG A 49 50.11 7.02 -15.54
N VAL A 50 49.36 5.95 -15.29
CA VAL A 50 49.52 4.67 -15.98
C VAL A 50 48.31 4.44 -16.88
N GLY A 51 48.45 4.73 -18.17
CA GLY A 51 47.40 4.60 -19.18
C GLY A 51 47.13 5.90 -19.93
N LEU A 52 45.98 6.00 -20.60
CA LEU A 52 45.61 7.13 -21.47
C LEU A 52 44.23 7.74 -21.16
N CYS A 53 43.58 7.36 -20.06
CA CYS A 53 42.29 7.95 -19.68
C CYS A 53 42.50 9.28 -18.91
N LEU A 54 41.45 10.11 -18.95
CA LEU A 54 41.34 11.38 -18.22
C LEU A 54 40.43 11.22 -17.00
N ASP A 55 39.68 10.12 -16.95
CA ASP A 55 38.61 9.75 -16.02
C ASP A 55 38.99 8.31 -15.64
N ASP A 56 39.56 8.16 -14.45
CA ASP A 56 39.98 6.88 -13.87
C ASP A 56 38.85 6.23 -13.06
N GLU A 57 37.70 6.87 -12.87
CA GLU A 57 36.44 6.27 -12.42
C GLU A 57 35.77 5.36 -13.47
N ASP A 58 36.54 4.53 -14.19
CA ASP A 58 36.02 3.66 -15.26
C ASP A 58 36.07 2.15 -14.93
N GLY A 59 36.51 1.78 -13.73
CA GLY A 59 36.66 0.40 -13.30
C GLY A 59 35.43 -0.26 -12.69
N VAL A 60 34.48 0.49 -12.15
CA VAL A 60 33.25 -0.05 -11.53
C VAL A 60 32.01 0.34 -12.33
N SER A 61 31.11 -0.63 -12.51
CA SER A 61 29.84 -0.42 -13.19
C SER A 61 28.67 -1.07 -12.44
N PHE A 62 27.69 -0.24 -12.07
CA PHE A 62 26.37 -0.68 -11.61
C PHE A 62 25.41 -0.79 -12.80
N PRO A 63 24.63 -1.88 -12.92
CA PRO A 63 23.66 -2.04 -14.01
C PRO A 63 22.45 -1.10 -13.89
N GLY A 64 22.24 -0.49 -12.72
CA GLY A 64 21.14 0.43 -12.40
C GLY A 64 21.16 0.82 -10.92
N PRO A 65 20.11 1.48 -10.42
CA PRO A 65 19.92 1.71 -8.99
C PRO A 65 19.97 0.41 -8.19
N ILE A 66 20.35 0.50 -6.92
CA ILE A 66 20.31 -0.61 -5.97
C ILE A 66 19.11 -0.43 -5.03
N ALA A 67 18.46 -1.51 -4.58
CA ALA A 67 17.27 -1.41 -3.74
C ALA A 67 17.49 -1.99 -2.35
N ALA A 68 16.84 -1.40 -1.33
CA ALA A 68 16.79 -1.93 0.02
C ALA A 68 16.36 -3.41 0.04
N CYS A 69 16.76 -4.17 1.06
CA CYS A 69 16.43 -5.60 1.23
C CYS A 69 16.77 -6.52 0.04
N SER A 70 17.59 -6.08 -0.93
CA SER A 70 17.89 -6.83 -2.15
C SER A 70 19.38 -7.19 -2.26
N ASN A 71 19.71 -8.06 -3.22
CA ASN A 71 21.10 -8.25 -3.63
C ASN A 71 21.38 -7.40 -4.86
N ALA A 72 22.32 -6.47 -4.74
CA ALA A 72 22.80 -5.66 -5.84
C ALA A 72 23.92 -6.38 -6.61
N ALA A 73 23.96 -6.20 -7.92
CA ALA A 73 25.05 -6.65 -8.78
C ALA A 73 25.98 -5.49 -9.11
N VAL A 74 27.28 -5.76 -9.20
CA VAL A 74 28.30 -4.79 -9.60
C VAL A 74 29.38 -5.48 -10.42
N THR A 75 29.84 -4.83 -11.48
CA THR A 75 30.99 -5.30 -12.25
C THR A 75 32.21 -4.47 -11.89
N VAL A 76 33.31 -5.13 -11.50
CA VAL A 76 34.58 -4.48 -11.16
C VAL A 76 35.66 -5.00 -12.09
N THR A 77 36.26 -4.12 -12.88
CA THR A 77 37.33 -4.44 -13.82
C THR A 77 38.66 -4.14 -13.16
N ALA A 78 39.50 -5.15 -12.94
CA ALA A 78 40.84 -4.96 -12.36
C ALA A 78 41.93 -5.22 -13.40
N SER A 79 43.02 -4.46 -13.36
CA SER A 79 44.14 -4.63 -14.30
C SER A 79 44.98 -5.88 -14.01
N ALA A 80 44.94 -6.40 -12.79
CA ALA A 80 45.72 -7.55 -12.34
C ALA A 80 45.01 -8.34 -11.21
N LEU A 81 45.63 -9.44 -10.76
CA LEU A 81 45.19 -10.15 -9.55
C LEU A 81 45.37 -9.25 -8.31
N ALA A 82 44.26 -8.93 -7.64
CA ALA A 82 44.20 -7.89 -6.61
C ALA A 82 43.20 -8.24 -5.49
N ARG A 83 43.14 -7.39 -4.46
CA ARG A 83 42.10 -7.43 -3.40
C ARG A 83 41.29 -6.13 -3.42
N LEU A 84 39.98 -6.24 -3.25
CA LEU A 84 39.04 -5.13 -3.22
C LEU A 84 38.42 -5.01 -1.82
N ASP A 85 38.53 -3.81 -1.24
CA ASP A 85 37.69 -3.34 -0.16
C ASP A 85 36.72 -2.31 -0.74
N ALA A 86 35.42 -2.42 -0.45
CA ALA A 86 34.44 -1.49 -1.00
C ALA A 86 33.36 -1.14 0.02
N PHE A 87 32.86 0.08 -0.09
CA PHE A 87 31.94 0.70 0.85
C PHE A 87 30.78 1.39 0.11
N VAL A 88 29.58 1.39 0.71
CA VAL A 88 28.42 2.14 0.26
C VAL A 88 27.78 2.79 1.48
N ASP A 89 27.55 4.10 1.42
CA ASP A 89 26.85 4.85 2.47
C ASP A 89 25.34 4.62 2.33
N PHE A 90 24.86 3.54 2.95
CA PHE A 90 23.47 3.09 2.78
C PHE A 90 22.48 3.95 3.55
N ASN A 91 22.92 4.60 4.64
CA ASN A 91 22.04 5.44 5.46
C ASN A 91 22.05 6.92 5.02
N ALA A 92 22.89 7.27 4.05
CA ALA A 92 23.08 8.60 3.50
C ALA A 92 23.49 9.65 4.55
N ASP A 93 24.23 9.25 5.58
CA ASP A 93 24.65 10.13 6.67
C ASP A 93 25.99 10.85 6.39
N GLY A 94 26.64 10.49 5.29
CA GLY A 94 27.83 11.13 4.79
C GLY A 94 29.14 10.51 5.27
N ASP A 95 29.13 9.29 5.83
CA ASP A 95 30.34 8.49 6.03
C ASP A 95 30.17 7.02 5.62
N PHE A 96 31.11 6.16 6.04
CA PHE A 96 31.17 4.73 5.65
C PHE A 96 31.44 3.85 6.89
N GLY A 97 31.22 4.42 8.08
CA GLY A 97 31.62 3.86 9.36
C GLY A 97 30.59 2.88 9.93
N ASP A 98 29.41 2.78 9.32
CA ASP A 98 28.31 2.04 9.92
C ASP A 98 28.34 0.53 9.63
N PRO A 99 27.77 -0.28 10.53
CA PRO A 99 27.61 -1.71 10.29
C PRO A 99 26.84 -1.99 8.99
N GLY A 100 27.48 -2.73 8.09
CA GLY A 100 26.87 -3.13 6.82
C GLY A 100 27.27 -2.28 5.62
N GLU A 101 27.98 -1.17 5.83
CA GLU A 101 28.41 -0.29 4.73
C GLU A 101 29.65 -0.80 4.00
N GLN A 102 30.48 -1.63 4.64
CA GLN A 102 31.54 -2.36 3.95
C GLN A 102 30.97 -3.56 3.18
N ILE A 103 30.75 -3.38 1.87
CA ILE A 103 30.16 -4.39 0.98
C ILE A 103 31.16 -5.46 0.52
N PHE A 104 32.46 -5.14 0.47
CA PHE A 104 33.53 -6.09 0.23
C PHE A 104 34.70 -5.86 1.20
N ALA A 105 35.21 -6.95 1.79
CA ALA A 105 36.33 -6.94 2.71
C ALA A 105 37.45 -7.87 2.21
N GLY A 106 38.42 -7.30 1.50
CA GLY A 106 39.55 -8.01 0.90
C GLY A 106 39.17 -9.01 -0.19
N GLN A 107 38.09 -8.74 -0.95
CA GLN A 107 37.55 -9.59 -2.01
C GLN A 107 38.62 -9.80 -3.10
N THR A 108 38.96 -11.06 -3.39
CA THR A 108 39.98 -11.33 -4.42
C THR A 108 39.39 -11.14 -5.81
N LEU A 109 40.06 -10.33 -6.64
CA LEU A 109 39.70 -10.07 -8.03
C LEU A 109 40.71 -10.72 -8.97
N ALA A 110 40.23 -11.25 -10.09
CA ALA A 110 41.07 -11.62 -11.22
C ALA A 110 41.28 -10.41 -12.14
N ALA A 111 42.31 -10.47 -12.99
CA ALA A 111 42.50 -9.50 -14.06
C ALA A 111 41.32 -9.56 -15.05
N GLY A 112 40.83 -8.39 -15.47
CA GLY A 112 39.62 -8.22 -16.27
C GLY A 112 38.38 -7.98 -15.42
N ALA A 113 37.20 -8.15 -16.04
CA ALA A 113 35.92 -7.91 -15.40
C ALA A 113 35.54 -9.02 -14.41
N ASN A 114 35.15 -8.61 -13.20
CA ASN A 114 34.66 -9.47 -12.13
C ASN A 114 33.19 -9.12 -11.86
N ALA A 115 32.29 -10.08 -12.07
CA ALA A 115 30.88 -9.92 -11.69
C ALA A 115 30.72 -10.29 -10.21
N LEU A 116 30.35 -9.31 -9.39
CA LEU A 116 30.17 -9.45 -7.95
C LEU A 116 28.74 -9.11 -7.55
N SER A 117 28.36 -9.53 -6.34
CA SER A 117 27.10 -9.14 -5.72
C SER A 117 27.27 -8.89 -4.23
N PHE A 118 26.44 -8.02 -3.68
CA PHE A 118 26.40 -7.67 -2.27
C PHE A 118 24.96 -7.44 -1.80
N ALA A 119 24.72 -7.58 -0.50
CA ALA A 119 23.41 -7.35 0.09
C ALA A 119 23.25 -5.85 0.43
N VAL A 120 22.09 -5.28 0.10
CA VAL A 120 21.68 -3.94 0.50
C VAL A 120 20.85 -4.06 1.79
N PRO A 121 21.19 -3.33 2.87
CA PRO A 121 20.40 -3.34 4.10
C PRO A 121 18.95 -2.94 3.88
N CYS A 122 18.03 -3.54 4.64
CA CYS A 122 16.60 -3.22 4.58
C CYS A 122 16.26 -1.80 5.06
N ASN A 123 17.13 -1.20 5.86
CA ASN A 123 17.01 0.15 6.38
C ASN A 123 17.85 1.16 5.57
N ALA A 124 18.27 0.81 4.36
CA ALA A 124 18.96 1.74 3.48
C ALA A 124 18.02 2.90 3.13
N ALA A 125 18.53 4.12 3.21
CA ALA A 125 17.78 5.33 2.92
C ALA A 125 17.57 5.47 1.41
N ALA A 126 16.33 5.79 1.00
CA ALA A 126 16.06 6.21 -0.37
C ALA A 126 16.81 7.52 -0.65
N ALA A 127 17.90 7.46 -1.41
CA ALA A 127 18.75 8.62 -1.64
C ALA A 127 19.70 8.39 -2.81
N VAL A 128 20.25 9.48 -3.33
CA VAL A 128 21.52 9.39 -4.05
C VAL A 128 22.66 9.64 -3.08
N THR A 129 23.50 8.64 -2.94
CA THR A 129 24.63 8.57 -1.99
C THR A 129 25.91 8.23 -2.75
N TYR A 130 26.97 7.85 -2.02
CA TYR A 130 28.27 7.54 -2.60
C TYR A 130 28.75 6.15 -2.18
N SER A 131 29.70 5.64 -2.96
CA SER A 131 30.40 4.39 -2.74
C SER A 131 31.87 4.59 -3.02
N ARG A 132 32.71 3.80 -2.35
CA ARG A 132 34.17 3.85 -2.47
C ARG A 132 34.72 2.47 -2.74
N PHE A 133 35.60 2.34 -3.71
CA PHE A 133 36.29 1.12 -4.08
C PHE A 133 37.78 1.31 -3.88
N ARG A 134 38.39 0.42 -3.10
CA ARG A 134 39.82 0.45 -2.78
C ARG A 134 40.45 -0.85 -3.27
N LEU A 135 41.25 -0.74 -4.32
CA LEU A 135 41.99 -1.86 -4.89
C LEU A 135 43.40 -1.90 -4.29
N THR A 136 43.87 -3.09 -3.90
CA THR A 136 45.25 -3.32 -3.44
C THR A 136 45.90 -4.50 -4.14
N ARG A 137 47.22 -4.50 -4.24
CA ARG A 137 47.96 -5.63 -4.84
C ARG A 137 47.70 -6.93 -4.08
N SER A 138 47.56 -8.03 -4.82
CA SER A 138 47.44 -9.35 -4.20
C SER A 138 48.69 -9.69 -3.36
N GLY A 139 48.49 -9.91 -2.07
CA GLY A 139 49.56 -10.25 -1.11
C GLY A 139 49.78 -9.22 0.00
N THR A 140 49.22 -8.00 -0.13
CA THR A 140 49.15 -7.04 0.99
C THR A 140 48.24 -7.61 2.09
N PRO A 141 48.72 -7.77 3.34
CA PRO A 141 47.90 -8.28 4.43
C PRO A 141 46.92 -7.21 4.94
N GLY A 142 45.63 -7.58 5.08
CA GLY A 142 44.64 -6.76 5.78
C GLY A 142 43.35 -6.57 5.00
N VAL A 143 42.40 -5.93 5.67
CA VAL A 143 41.18 -5.34 5.14
C VAL A 143 41.35 -3.85 5.35
N LEU A 144 41.29 -3.06 4.28
CA LEU A 144 41.37 -1.60 4.40
C LEU A 144 40.05 -1.04 4.94
N GLY A 145 40.15 0.08 5.66
CA GLY A 145 38.99 0.89 6.02
C GLY A 145 38.59 1.83 4.87
N PRO A 146 37.56 2.67 5.05
CA PRO A 146 37.16 3.66 4.04
C PRO A 146 38.13 4.84 3.91
N THR A 147 39.09 4.96 4.83
CA THR A 147 40.09 6.04 4.92
C THR A 147 41.49 5.49 5.19
N GLY A 148 42.51 6.36 5.13
CA GLY A 148 43.90 6.05 5.47
C GLY A 148 44.71 5.42 4.34
N ASP A 149 46.02 5.30 4.57
CA ASP A 149 46.99 4.97 3.54
C ASP A 149 47.10 3.48 3.24
N ALA A 150 47.42 3.17 1.98
CA ALA A 150 47.72 1.82 1.52
C ALA A 150 48.98 1.80 0.64
N ASP A 151 49.67 0.66 0.67
CA ASP A 151 51.01 0.49 0.09
C ASP A 151 51.03 0.33 -1.44
N SER A 152 49.86 0.12 -2.04
CA SER A 152 49.70 -0.17 -3.46
C SER A 152 48.25 -0.10 -3.90
N GLY A 153 48.01 0.30 -5.15
CA GLY A 153 46.69 0.19 -5.77
C GLY A 153 46.05 1.55 -6.05
N GLU A 154 44.73 1.64 -5.90
CA GLU A 154 43.91 2.78 -6.34
C GLU A 154 42.62 2.93 -5.51
N VAL A 155 42.09 4.16 -5.47
CA VAL A 155 40.75 4.47 -4.95
C VAL A 155 39.91 4.97 -6.13
N GLU A 156 38.71 4.44 -6.32
CA GLU A 156 37.68 5.06 -7.17
C GLU A 156 36.44 5.34 -6.30
N ASP A 157 35.78 6.48 -6.52
CA ASP A 157 34.56 6.87 -5.81
C ASP A 157 33.39 7.03 -6.81
N TYR A 158 32.21 6.53 -6.45
CA TYR A 158 31.04 6.54 -7.34
C TYR A 158 29.78 7.04 -6.67
N ARG A 159 29.01 7.86 -7.39
CA ARG A 159 27.63 8.20 -7.04
C ARG A 159 26.72 7.00 -7.30
N VAL A 160 25.93 6.61 -6.30
CA VAL A 160 24.99 5.47 -6.40
C VAL A 160 23.60 5.91 -5.96
N THR A 161 22.57 5.48 -6.70
CA THR A 161 21.18 5.67 -6.32
C THR A 161 20.69 4.44 -5.55
N VAL A 162 20.23 4.66 -4.32
CA VAL A 162 19.55 3.67 -3.49
C VAL A 162 18.05 3.93 -3.58
N LEU A 163 17.31 2.94 -4.04
CA LEU A 163 15.86 2.88 -3.91
C LEU A 163 15.53 2.33 -2.52
N GLY A 164 14.67 3.04 -1.80
CA GLY A 164 14.24 2.61 -0.47
C GLY A 164 13.20 1.49 -0.51
N ASN A 165 12.39 1.46 0.54
CA ASN A 165 11.17 0.69 0.53
C ASN A 165 10.01 1.65 0.26
N ASP A 166 8.99 1.13 -0.38
CA ASP A 166 7.65 1.69 -0.30
C ASP A 166 6.98 1.19 1.01
N LEU A 167 6.21 2.06 1.65
CA LEU A 167 5.49 1.82 2.89
C LEU A 167 4.08 2.38 2.78
N GLY A 168 3.12 1.77 3.48
CA GLY A 168 1.76 2.32 3.50
C GLY A 168 1.57 3.48 4.48
N ASP A 169 0.33 3.92 4.58
CA ASP A 169 -0.07 5.13 5.29
C ASP A 169 -1.44 5.04 6.01
N ALA A 170 -1.93 3.81 6.22
CA ALA A 170 -3.13 3.58 7.00
C ALA A 170 -3.03 4.26 8.38
N PRO A 171 -4.10 4.91 8.87
CA PRO A 171 -4.08 5.67 10.12
C PRO A 171 -3.73 4.82 11.34
N ALA A 172 -3.35 5.45 12.44
CA ALA A 172 -3.38 4.76 13.73
C ALA A 172 -4.82 4.26 14.03
N PRO A 173 -5.00 3.04 14.59
CA PRO A 173 -3.97 2.20 15.21
C PRO A 173 -3.32 1.14 14.30
N PHE A 174 -3.55 1.16 12.98
CA PHE A 174 -2.91 0.22 12.07
C PHE A 174 -1.38 0.30 12.14
N ALA A 175 -0.74 -0.86 12.01
CA ALA A 175 0.72 -0.97 12.02
C ALA A 175 1.28 -0.47 10.69
N THR A 176 1.60 0.82 10.66
CA THR A 176 2.07 1.53 9.45
C THR A 176 3.54 1.92 9.57
N LEU A 177 3.97 2.39 10.75
CA LEU A 177 5.37 2.77 11.00
C LEU A 177 6.28 1.55 11.12
N VAL A 178 7.54 1.69 10.68
CA VAL A 178 8.61 0.69 10.80
C VAL A 178 8.81 0.27 12.26
N ALA A 179 8.70 1.21 13.20
CA ALA A 179 8.79 0.93 14.64
C ALA A 179 7.72 -0.06 15.13
N GLY A 180 6.56 -0.11 14.47
CA GLY A 180 5.48 -1.08 14.70
C GLY A 180 5.54 -2.31 13.80
N ASN A 181 6.67 -2.54 13.12
CA ASN A 181 6.81 -3.52 12.05
C ASN A 181 5.83 -3.31 10.88
N GLY A 182 5.54 -2.05 10.51
CA GLY A 182 4.67 -1.75 9.39
C GLY A 182 5.05 -2.47 8.09
N ALA A 183 4.05 -2.61 7.20
CA ALA A 183 4.26 -3.15 5.87
C ALA A 183 5.28 -2.28 5.13
N ARG A 184 6.22 -2.94 4.46
CA ARG A 184 7.21 -2.28 3.61
C ARG A 184 7.68 -3.19 2.52
N HIS A 185 7.84 -2.67 1.31
CA HIS A 185 8.25 -3.43 0.14
C HIS A 185 9.47 -2.78 -0.49
N ALA A 186 10.54 -3.54 -0.67
CA ALA A 186 11.65 -3.04 -1.46
C ALA A 186 11.20 -2.78 -2.90
N ILE A 187 11.56 -1.63 -3.47
CA ILE A 187 11.21 -1.38 -4.87
C ILE A 187 12.10 -2.21 -5.78
N ASP A 188 11.49 -2.93 -6.72
CA ASP A 188 12.23 -3.57 -7.80
C ASP A 188 12.98 -2.50 -8.60
N PRO A 189 14.32 -2.54 -8.70
CA PRO A 189 15.08 -1.57 -9.49
C PRO A 189 14.69 -1.53 -10.98
N ALA A 190 14.15 -2.62 -11.52
CA ALA A 190 13.63 -2.62 -12.88
C ALA A 190 12.27 -1.91 -13.01
N GLY A 191 11.64 -1.59 -11.87
CA GLY A 191 10.33 -0.95 -11.80
C GLY A 191 9.24 -1.79 -12.44
N SER A 192 9.36 -3.11 -12.38
CA SER A 192 8.48 -3.98 -13.16
C SER A 192 7.24 -4.41 -12.40
N LEU A 193 7.27 -4.37 -11.06
CA LEU A 193 6.18 -4.83 -10.22
C LEU A 193 5.70 -3.73 -9.27
N ARG A 194 4.55 -3.18 -9.62
CA ARG A 194 3.77 -2.16 -8.90
C ARG A 194 2.28 -2.32 -9.18
N LEU A 195 1.45 -1.88 -8.27
CA LEU A 195 0.08 -1.52 -8.45
C LEU A 195 0.04 -0.20 -9.25
N GLY A 196 -0.98 -0.05 -10.08
CA GLY A 196 -1.19 1.21 -10.80
C GLY A 196 -0.05 1.70 -11.71
N ALA A 197 0.18 3.02 -11.74
CA ALA A 197 1.03 3.71 -12.72
C ALA A 197 2.43 4.06 -12.19
N CYS A 198 2.59 4.25 -10.90
CA CYS A 198 3.86 4.52 -10.23
C CYS A 198 3.92 3.83 -8.87
N VAL A 199 5.07 3.97 -8.22
CA VAL A 199 5.31 3.64 -6.82
C VAL A 199 6.39 4.61 -6.36
N ASP A 200 6.35 5.10 -5.13
CA ASP A 200 7.46 5.86 -4.56
C ASP A 200 8.12 5.19 -3.33
N THR A 201 8.86 5.95 -2.53
CA THR A 201 9.75 5.36 -1.50
C THR A 201 9.96 6.30 -0.33
N GLU A 202 9.77 5.75 0.86
CA GLU A 202 9.75 6.48 2.11
C GLU A 202 10.81 5.93 3.08
N GLY A 203 11.24 6.77 4.01
CA GLY A 203 12.07 6.33 5.13
C GLY A 203 11.27 5.62 6.23
N ASP A 204 9.97 5.91 6.33
CA ASP A 204 9.01 5.36 7.29
C ASP A 204 7.59 5.62 6.73
N GLY A 205 6.58 4.89 7.22
CA GLY A 205 5.20 5.06 6.75
C GLY A 205 4.63 6.42 7.12
N GLN A 206 3.67 6.93 6.36
CA GLN A 206 3.16 8.30 6.48
C GLN A 206 1.71 8.37 6.98
N PRO A 207 1.34 7.77 8.13
CA PRO A 207 -0.06 7.54 8.47
C PRO A 207 -0.89 8.81 8.58
N ASN A 208 -2.03 8.85 7.90
CA ASN A 208 -3.00 9.92 8.05
C ASN A 208 -4.45 9.41 8.12
N ALA A 209 -5.39 10.27 8.51
CA ALA A 209 -6.78 9.86 8.74
C ALA A 209 -7.53 9.38 7.48
N GLY A 210 -7.04 9.73 6.29
CA GLY A 210 -7.62 9.38 5.00
C GLY A 210 -6.90 8.25 4.27
N ALA A 211 -5.75 7.76 4.77
CA ALA A 211 -4.78 7.01 3.96
C ALA A 211 -4.45 7.80 2.67
N THR A 212 -3.85 8.99 2.85
CA THR A 212 -3.40 9.87 1.75
C THR A 212 -2.06 10.58 2.07
N GLY A 213 -1.23 9.99 2.92
CA GLY A 213 -0.13 10.64 3.63
C GLY A 213 1.12 10.80 2.79
N ASP A 214 1.43 9.77 2.01
CA ASP A 214 2.47 9.68 0.99
C ASP A 214 2.06 10.46 -0.26
N ASP A 215 0.76 10.57 -0.57
CA ASP A 215 0.20 11.21 -1.78
C ASP A 215 0.71 12.63 -2.05
N LEU A 216 1.16 13.32 -1.00
CA LEU A 216 1.56 14.72 -1.01
C LEU A 216 3.07 14.93 -0.92
N SER A 217 3.83 13.86 -0.70
CA SER A 217 5.27 13.88 -0.58
C SER A 217 5.83 12.86 -1.55
N THR A 218 6.19 13.30 -2.77
CA THR A 218 7.03 12.47 -3.64
C THR A 218 8.17 11.91 -2.80
N GLY A 219 8.19 10.60 -2.60
CA GLY A 219 9.26 9.90 -1.92
C GLY A 219 10.62 10.31 -2.49
N SER A 220 11.71 9.96 -1.81
CA SER A 220 13.05 10.38 -2.29
C SER A 220 13.40 9.77 -3.65
N ALA A 221 12.70 8.71 -4.09
CA ALA A 221 12.71 8.19 -5.44
C ALA A 221 11.32 7.64 -5.85
N THR A 222 10.83 8.01 -7.03
CA THR A 222 9.60 7.47 -7.64
C THR A 222 9.95 6.62 -8.88
N VAL A 223 9.29 5.48 -9.03
CA VAL A 223 9.40 4.61 -10.21
C VAL A 223 8.08 4.60 -10.97
N GLY A 224 8.10 5.06 -12.22
CA GLY A 224 6.90 5.21 -13.04
C GLY A 224 6.51 6.68 -13.20
N THR A 225 5.23 6.94 -13.48
CA THR A 225 4.71 8.33 -13.57
C THR A 225 3.34 8.38 -12.93
N CYS A 226 3.28 8.93 -11.73
CA CYS A 226 2.05 9.12 -10.98
C CYS A 226 1.16 10.16 -11.66
N ALA A 227 -0.16 9.97 -11.60
CA ALA A 227 -1.12 10.93 -12.14
C ALA A 227 -1.11 12.26 -11.35
N LEU A 228 -0.97 12.16 -10.02
CA LEU A 228 -0.63 13.23 -9.10
C LEU A 228 0.73 12.89 -8.49
N ALA A 229 1.62 13.86 -8.33
CA ALA A 229 2.99 13.57 -7.91
C ALA A 229 3.04 13.08 -6.45
N GLY A 230 3.41 11.81 -6.25
CA GLY A 230 3.46 11.14 -4.95
C GLY A 230 2.22 10.31 -4.61
N ASP A 231 1.15 10.37 -5.42
CA ASP A 231 -0.07 9.55 -5.28
C ASP A 231 0.13 8.24 -6.04
N ASP A 232 0.66 7.24 -5.35
CA ASP A 232 0.80 5.87 -5.83
C ASP A 232 -0.34 4.94 -5.42
N GLU A 233 -1.31 5.41 -4.63
CA GLU A 233 -2.63 4.77 -4.39
C GLU A 233 -3.54 4.75 -5.65
N ASP A 234 -3.00 4.47 -6.84
CA ASP A 234 -3.73 4.44 -8.11
C ASP A 234 -3.98 3.03 -8.66
N GLY A 235 -3.62 1.99 -7.91
CA GLY A 235 -3.77 0.59 -8.29
C GLY A 235 -5.10 -0.06 -8.00
N VAL A 236 -5.88 0.38 -7.00
CA VAL A 236 -7.15 -0.26 -6.63
C VAL A 236 -8.35 0.65 -6.86
N SER A 237 -9.40 0.08 -7.48
CA SER A 237 -10.69 0.76 -7.64
C SER A 237 -11.83 -0.02 -6.99
N PHE A 238 -12.66 0.71 -6.26
CA PHE A 238 -13.74 0.18 -5.43
C PHE A 238 -15.11 0.31 -6.11
N GLN A 239 -15.93 -0.72 -5.93
CA GLN A 239 -17.38 -0.61 -6.03
C GLN A 239 -17.98 -0.27 -4.65
N PRO A 240 -19.22 0.25 -4.57
CA PRO A 240 -19.87 0.47 -3.29
C PRO A 240 -19.87 -0.81 -2.44
N LEU A 241 -19.31 -0.72 -1.24
CA LEU A 241 -19.32 -1.81 -0.28
C LEU A 241 -20.67 -1.79 0.43
N VAL A 242 -21.34 -2.94 0.48
CA VAL A 242 -22.64 -3.07 1.13
C VAL A 242 -22.59 -4.29 2.04
N ALA A 243 -22.87 -4.11 3.33
CA ALA A 243 -22.99 -5.19 4.29
C ALA A 243 -23.96 -6.26 3.77
N CYS A 244 -23.71 -7.52 4.12
CA CYS A 244 -24.45 -8.69 3.64
C CYS A 244 -24.36 -8.97 2.13
N ARG A 245 -23.47 -8.31 1.37
CA ARG A 245 -23.36 -8.51 -0.09
C ARG A 245 -21.94 -8.86 -0.50
N ASN A 246 -21.82 -9.52 -1.65
CA ASN A 246 -20.53 -9.65 -2.32
C ASN A 246 -20.15 -8.34 -2.98
N SER A 247 -18.86 -8.01 -2.93
CA SER A 247 -18.27 -6.87 -3.61
C SER A 247 -17.17 -7.34 -4.58
N THR A 248 -16.94 -6.54 -5.61
CA THR A 248 -15.85 -6.72 -6.56
C THR A 248 -15.00 -5.47 -6.62
N LEU A 249 -13.71 -5.62 -6.36
CA LEU A 249 -12.68 -4.61 -6.58
C LEU A 249 -11.93 -4.91 -7.87
N THR A 250 -11.34 -3.88 -8.48
CA THR A 250 -10.40 -4.08 -9.59
C THR A 250 -9.02 -3.62 -9.18
N ILE A 251 -8.05 -4.54 -9.27
CA ILE A 251 -6.63 -4.31 -9.02
C ILE A 251 -5.90 -4.15 -10.36
N SER A 252 -5.29 -3.01 -10.58
CA SER A 252 -4.41 -2.74 -11.71
C SER A 252 -2.98 -3.08 -11.30
N ALA A 253 -2.38 -4.11 -11.90
CA ALA A 253 -0.97 -4.46 -11.67
C ALA A 253 -0.16 -4.19 -12.94
N SER A 254 1.10 -3.80 -12.80
CA SER A 254 2.00 -3.52 -13.93
C SER A 254 2.65 -4.79 -14.52
N ALA A 255 2.78 -5.86 -13.72
CA ALA A 255 3.29 -7.16 -14.15
C ALA A 255 2.63 -8.33 -13.40
N ALA A 256 3.09 -9.56 -13.70
CA ALA A 256 2.64 -10.74 -12.99
C ALA A 256 3.22 -10.79 -11.57
N GLY A 257 2.36 -11.05 -10.58
CA GLY A 257 2.74 -11.05 -9.17
C GLY A 257 1.72 -11.75 -8.27
N ARG A 258 1.78 -11.42 -6.98
CA ARG A 258 0.88 -11.90 -5.94
C ARG A 258 0.41 -10.73 -5.09
N VAL A 259 -0.90 -10.59 -4.95
CA VAL A 259 -1.52 -9.61 -4.05
C VAL A 259 -2.04 -10.32 -2.81
N ASP A 260 -1.61 -9.83 -1.66
CA ASP A 260 -2.25 -10.08 -0.37
C ASP A 260 -3.00 -8.80 0.04
N ALA A 261 -4.21 -8.95 0.56
CA ALA A 261 -5.04 -7.79 0.88
C ALA A 261 -5.90 -8.02 2.12
N TRP A 262 -6.08 -6.95 2.89
CA TRP A 262 -6.86 -6.92 4.13
C TRP A 262 -7.85 -5.76 4.14
N ALA A 263 -8.92 -5.92 4.90
CA ALA A 263 -10.00 -4.96 5.05
C ALA A 263 -10.53 -4.98 6.49
N ASP A 264 -10.49 -3.85 7.18
CA ASP A 264 -11.04 -3.66 8.54
C ASP A 264 -12.56 -3.46 8.41
N LEU A 265 -13.28 -4.57 8.23
CA LEU A 265 -14.71 -4.56 7.91
C LEU A 265 -15.56 -4.30 9.15
N ASN A 266 -15.05 -4.63 10.33
CA ASN A 266 -15.73 -4.40 11.61
C ASN A 266 -15.41 -3.00 12.20
N ARG A 267 -14.44 -2.28 11.62
CA ARG A 267 -14.01 -0.93 11.99
C ARG A 267 -13.47 -0.82 13.41
N ASP A 268 -12.76 -1.84 13.89
CA ASP A 268 -12.18 -1.86 15.24
C ASP A 268 -10.72 -1.42 15.31
N GLY A 269 -10.09 -1.20 14.15
CA GLY A 269 -8.75 -0.63 14.04
C GLY A 269 -7.63 -1.67 13.89
N ASP A 270 -7.95 -2.93 13.58
CA ASP A 270 -6.96 -3.92 13.16
C ASP A 270 -7.42 -4.74 11.94
N TRP A 271 -6.60 -5.72 11.56
CA TRP A 271 -6.88 -6.66 10.45
C TRP A 271 -6.74 -8.12 10.91
N ASP A 272 -6.85 -8.36 12.22
CA ASP A 272 -6.59 -9.67 12.84
C ASP A 272 -7.82 -10.60 12.81
N ASP A 273 -8.97 -10.08 12.36
CA ASP A 273 -10.23 -10.80 12.49
C ASP A 273 -10.48 -11.83 11.37
N PRO A 274 -11.23 -12.92 11.68
CA PRO A 274 -11.67 -13.86 10.67
C PRO A 274 -12.50 -13.19 9.57
N GLY A 275 -12.00 -13.25 8.34
CA GLY A 275 -12.68 -12.70 7.16
C GLY A 275 -12.11 -11.37 6.67
N GLU A 276 -11.20 -10.75 7.42
CA GLU A 276 -10.59 -9.48 7.03
C GLU A 276 -9.44 -9.62 6.03
N ARG A 277 -8.81 -10.80 5.96
CA ARG A 277 -7.92 -11.13 4.83
C ARG A 277 -8.73 -11.47 3.58
N ILE A 278 -8.94 -10.46 2.73
CA ILE A 278 -9.74 -10.56 1.50
C ILE A 278 -8.94 -11.13 0.30
N ALA A 279 -7.60 -11.12 0.35
CA ALA A 279 -6.75 -11.85 -0.60
C ALA A 279 -5.55 -12.53 0.10
N ASN A 280 -5.23 -13.75 -0.34
CA ASN A 280 -4.11 -14.53 0.17
C ASN A 280 -3.29 -15.06 -1.01
N GLY A 281 -2.29 -14.29 -1.43
CA GLY A 281 -1.46 -14.56 -2.60
C GLY A 281 -2.27 -14.68 -3.89
N LEU A 282 -3.20 -13.74 -4.14
CA LEU A 282 -3.94 -13.69 -5.41
C LEU A 282 -2.96 -13.50 -6.57
N ALA A 283 -2.91 -14.47 -7.49
CA ALA A 283 -2.11 -14.33 -8.70
C ALA A 283 -2.71 -13.25 -9.61
N VAL A 284 -1.92 -12.22 -9.91
CA VAL A 284 -2.28 -11.14 -10.82
C VAL A 284 -1.42 -11.18 -12.06
N LEU A 285 -1.92 -10.63 -13.17
CA LEU A 285 -1.18 -10.33 -14.39
C LEU A 285 -1.19 -8.83 -14.64
N ALA A 286 -0.36 -8.38 -15.59
CA ALA A 286 -0.39 -7.00 -16.05
C ALA A 286 -1.79 -6.59 -16.53
N GLY A 287 -2.29 -5.45 -16.04
CA GLY A 287 -3.63 -4.93 -16.29
C GLY A 287 -4.61 -5.16 -15.14
N ALA A 288 -5.90 -5.17 -15.47
CA ALA A 288 -6.99 -5.25 -14.50
C ALA A 288 -7.27 -6.68 -14.04
N ASN A 289 -7.29 -6.90 -12.73
CA ASN A 289 -7.54 -8.17 -12.06
C ASN A 289 -8.73 -8.01 -11.09
N PRO A 290 -9.84 -8.74 -11.27
CA PRO A 290 -10.97 -8.64 -10.35
C PRO A 290 -10.69 -9.41 -9.05
N LEU A 291 -10.96 -8.78 -7.90
CA LEU A 291 -10.99 -9.42 -6.60
C LEU A 291 -12.43 -9.42 -6.07
N ASN A 292 -13.00 -10.61 -5.90
CA ASN A 292 -14.34 -10.79 -5.33
C ASN A 292 -14.23 -11.22 -3.87
N PHE A 293 -14.96 -10.57 -2.98
CA PHE A 293 -15.02 -10.92 -1.56
C PHE A 293 -16.42 -10.64 -1.00
N ALA A 294 -16.74 -11.25 0.13
CA ALA A 294 -17.99 -11.00 0.84
C ALA A 294 -17.80 -9.89 1.87
N VAL A 295 -18.68 -8.90 1.88
CA VAL A 295 -18.82 -7.97 3.00
C VAL A 295 -19.81 -8.59 3.99
N PRO A 296 -19.37 -8.99 5.19
CA PRO A 296 -20.22 -9.75 6.10
C PRO A 296 -21.35 -8.87 6.64
N CYS A 297 -22.42 -9.50 7.14
CA CYS A 297 -23.58 -8.77 7.65
C CYS A 297 -23.30 -7.94 8.89
N ASN A 298 -22.32 -8.36 9.71
CA ASN A 298 -21.87 -7.63 10.88
C ASN A 298 -20.79 -6.57 10.56
N ALA A 299 -20.56 -6.26 9.28
CA ALA A 299 -19.65 -5.20 8.90
C ALA A 299 -20.14 -3.85 9.45
N SER A 300 -19.25 -3.09 10.07
CA SER A 300 -19.57 -1.78 10.62
C SER A 300 -19.67 -0.75 9.49
N ARG A 301 -20.78 -0.04 9.43
CA ARG A 301 -21.00 1.04 8.44
C ARG A 301 -19.99 2.17 8.62
N GLY A 302 -19.65 2.84 7.52
CA GLY A 302 -18.71 3.98 7.50
C GLY A 302 -17.39 3.65 6.78
N LEU A 303 -16.39 4.51 6.93
CA LEU A 303 -15.08 4.33 6.27
C LEU A 303 -14.31 3.18 6.94
N ALA A 304 -14.01 2.15 6.15
CA ALA A 304 -13.14 1.03 6.50
C ALA A 304 -11.77 1.20 5.83
N ASN A 305 -10.71 0.72 6.49
CA ASN A 305 -9.34 0.80 5.97
C ASN A 305 -8.95 -0.51 5.31
N PHE A 306 -8.24 -0.40 4.20
CA PHE A 306 -7.75 -1.51 3.40
C PHE A 306 -6.24 -1.40 3.27
N ARG A 307 -5.59 -2.56 3.15
CA ARG A 307 -4.17 -2.66 2.79
C ARG A 307 -4.01 -3.66 1.67
N PHE A 308 -3.30 -3.28 0.62
CA PHE A 308 -2.90 -4.14 -0.48
C PHE A 308 -1.39 -4.25 -0.49
N ARG A 309 -0.90 -5.47 -0.69
CA ARG A 309 0.53 -5.77 -0.72
C ARG A 309 0.82 -6.60 -1.95
N LEU A 310 1.45 -5.99 -2.95
CA LEU A 310 1.90 -6.65 -4.17
C LEU A 310 3.35 -7.10 -4.00
N SER A 311 3.66 -8.36 -4.32
CA SER A 311 5.05 -8.86 -4.39
C SER A 311 5.17 -10.02 -5.37
N SER A 312 6.38 -10.46 -5.71
CA SER A 312 6.54 -11.61 -6.60
C SER A 312 6.16 -12.94 -5.93
N ALA A 313 6.36 -13.03 -4.61
CA ALA A 313 6.19 -14.26 -3.82
C ALA A 313 4.89 -14.31 -3.01
N GLY A 314 4.26 -13.16 -2.74
CA GLY A 314 3.23 -13.01 -1.72
C GLY A 314 3.86 -12.81 -0.33
N VAL A 315 3.04 -12.32 0.60
CA VAL A 315 3.44 -12.03 1.98
C VAL A 315 2.66 -12.87 2.98
N ALA A 316 3.21 -13.05 4.18
CA ALA A 316 2.56 -13.84 5.21
C ALA A 316 1.41 -13.07 5.91
N ASP A 317 1.59 -11.77 6.10
CA ASP A 317 0.82 -10.93 7.02
C ASP A 317 0.65 -9.49 6.49
N TYR A 318 -0.21 -8.68 7.12
CA TYR A 318 -0.42 -7.25 6.78
C TYR A 318 0.71 -6.34 7.30
N THR A 319 1.69 -6.90 8.01
CA THR A 319 2.89 -6.25 8.54
C THR A 319 4.19 -6.83 7.98
N GLY A 320 5.30 -6.14 8.19
CA GLY A 320 6.65 -6.63 7.91
C GLY A 320 7.17 -6.39 6.50
N ALA A 321 8.43 -6.75 6.27
CA ALA A 321 9.11 -6.55 5.00
C ALA A 321 8.73 -7.57 3.93
N ALA A 322 8.64 -7.12 2.69
CA ALA A 322 8.70 -7.94 1.48
C ALA A 322 9.99 -7.65 0.69
N ALA A 323 10.43 -8.63 -0.10
CA ALA A 323 11.66 -8.53 -0.89
C ALA A 323 11.50 -7.68 -2.16
N ASP A 324 10.27 -7.47 -2.61
CA ASP A 324 9.92 -6.69 -3.77
C ASP A 324 8.45 -6.22 -3.74
N GLY A 325 8.13 -5.25 -4.59
CA GLY A 325 6.77 -4.81 -4.91
C GLY A 325 6.36 -3.55 -4.17
N GLU A 326 5.14 -3.52 -3.65
CA GLU A 326 4.49 -2.30 -3.14
C GLU A 326 3.37 -2.59 -2.12
N VAL A 327 3.05 -1.56 -1.33
CA VAL A 327 2.00 -1.42 -0.33
C VAL A 327 1.14 -0.22 -0.73
N GLU A 328 -0.16 -0.42 -0.91
CA GLU A 328 -1.10 0.69 -1.03
C GLU A 328 -2.14 0.54 0.09
N ASP A 329 -2.48 1.63 0.78
CA ASP A 329 -3.55 1.67 1.77
C ASP A 329 -4.72 2.51 1.25
N TYR A 330 -5.96 2.17 1.64
CA TYR A 330 -7.16 2.85 1.13
C TYR A 330 -8.25 2.99 2.18
N GLN A 331 -9.14 3.96 1.96
CA GLN A 331 -10.44 4.03 2.64
C GLN A 331 -11.62 3.86 1.68
N ALA A 332 -12.57 3.02 2.07
CA ALA A 332 -13.84 2.87 1.35
C ALA A 332 -15.04 2.83 2.32
N GLU A 333 -16.15 3.43 1.90
CA GLU A 333 -17.37 3.48 2.72
C GLU A 333 -18.18 2.17 2.62
N ILE A 334 -18.43 1.55 3.76
CA ILE A 334 -19.38 0.45 3.94
C ILE A 334 -20.78 1.01 4.18
N LEU A 335 -21.70 0.65 3.29
CA LEU A 335 -23.12 0.95 3.36
C LEU A 335 -23.88 -0.24 3.98
N ALA A 336 -25.08 0.03 4.48
CA ALA A 336 -26.02 -1.00 4.90
C ALA A 336 -27.45 -0.56 4.53
N PHE A 337 -28.31 -1.54 4.32
CA PHE A 337 -29.70 -1.34 3.94
C PHE A 337 -30.59 -2.15 4.87
N ASP A 338 -31.68 -1.53 5.27
CA ASP A 338 -32.83 -2.10 5.95
C ASP A 338 -33.87 -2.48 4.87
N LEU A 339 -34.49 -3.66 4.99
CA LEU A 339 -35.44 -4.24 4.05
C LEU A 339 -36.68 -4.78 4.76
N GLY A 340 -37.86 -4.58 4.16
CA GLY A 340 -39.10 -5.07 4.77
C GLY A 340 -39.37 -6.57 4.58
N ASP A 341 -40.35 -7.07 5.34
CA ASP A 341 -40.56 -8.50 5.58
C ASP A 341 -42.03 -8.95 5.36
N LEU A 342 -42.84 -8.12 4.69
CA LEU A 342 -44.17 -8.49 4.24
C LEU A 342 -44.16 -9.78 3.39
N PRO A 343 -45.27 -10.55 3.35
CA PRO A 343 -45.36 -11.80 2.60
C PRO A 343 -44.94 -11.68 1.13
N ASP A 344 -44.03 -12.55 0.69
CA ASP A 344 -43.55 -12.57 -0.70
C ASP A 344 -43.17 -13.98 -1.20
N GLY A 345 -44.19 -14.76 -1.54
CA GLY A 345 -44.04 -16.17 -1.95
C GLY A 345 -43.70 -16.39 -3.43
N ALA A 346 -43.89 -15.40 -4.30
CA ALA A 346 -43.69 -15.54 -5.75
C ALA A 346 -43.39 -14.20 -6.43
N ALA A 347 -42.71 -14.21 -7.59
CA ALA A 347 -42.38 -12.97 -8.28
C ALA A 347 -43.62 -12.16 -8.72
N GLY A 348 -43.59 -10.84 -8.49
CA GLY A 348 -44.65 -9.91 -8.86
C GLY A 348 -45.62 -9.60 -7.72
N ILE A 349 -46.79 -9.04 -8.02
CA ILE A 349 -47.82 -8.73 -7.01
C ILE A 349 -48.95 -9.76 -7.02
N GLY A 350 -49.61 -9.90 -5.89
CA GLY A 350 -50.83 -10.69 -5.74
C GLY A 350 -51.29 -10.75 -4.28
N ALA A 351 -52.39 -11.45 -4.03
CA ALA A 351 -52.90 -11.61 -2.67
C ALA A 351 -51.83 -12.24 -1.75
N ASN A 352 -51.47 -11.52 -0.67
CA ASN A 352 -50.36 -11.86 0.24
C ASN A 352 -49.00 -12.00 -0.46
N ASN A 353 -48.71 -11.13 -1.43
CA ASN A 353 -47.48 -11.16 -2.20
C ASN A 353 -47.03 -9.74 -2.59
N TYR A 354 -46.16 -9.16 -1.75
CA TYR A 354 -45.86 -7.72 -1.71
C TYR A 354 -44.48 -7.35 -2.25
N ARG A 355 -43.77 -8.28 -2.92
CA ARG A 355 -42.47 -8.06 -3.56
C ARG A 355 -41.37 -7.58 -2.60
N THR A 356 -41.26 -8.14 -1.41
CA THR A 356 -40.23 -7.75 -0.43
C THR A 356 -38.85 -8.31 -0.74
N LEU A 357 -38.76 -9.38 -1.53
CA LEU A 357 -37.48 -9.97 -1.93
C LEU A 357 -36.82 -9.23 -3.11
N LEU A 358 -35.51 -9.39 -3.25
CA LEU A 358 -34.65 -8.83 -4.30
C LEU A 358 -34.45 -9.85 -5.44
N ARG A 359 -35.53 -10.37 -6.03
CA ARG A 359 -35.47 -11.38 -7.11
C ARG A 359 -35.22 -10.82 -8.51
N GLY A 360 -35.18 -9.49 -8.66
CA GLY A 360 -34.73 -8.82 -9.89
C GLY A 360 -35.68 -7.73 -10.38
N PRO A 361 -35.61 -7.35 -11.68
CA PRO A 361 -36.42 -6.26 -12.21
C PRO A 361 -37.93 -6.54 -12.09
N GLY A 362 -38.64 -5.72 -11.30
CA GLY A 362 -40.07 -5.87 -11.02
C GLY A 362 -40.38 -6.52 -9.66
N ASP A 363 -39.36 -6.97 -8.96
CA ASP A 363 -39.42 -7.66 -7.67
C ASP A 363 -38.16 -7.30 -6.86
N ASN A 364 -38.13 -6.03 -6.47
CA ASN A 364 -37.02 -5.35 -5.82
C ASN A 364 -37.63 -4.59 -4.65
N GLY A 365 -37.78 -5.30 -3.53
CA GLY A 365 -38.51 -4.82 -2.37
C GLY A 365 -38.07 -3.48 -1.80
N PRO A 366 -38.90 -2.93 -0.90
CA PRO A 366 -38.58 -1.70 -0.22
C PRO A 366 -37.26 -1.87 0.52
N GLN A 367 -36.31 -0.98 0.24
CA GLN A 367 -35.04 -0.93 0.96
C GLN A 367 -34.69 0.52 1.26
N HIS A 368 -34.16 0.78 2.46
CA HIS A 368 -33.66 2.08 2.84
C HIS A 368 -32.18 1.98 3.19
N ARG A 369 -31.37 2.90 2.64
CA ARG A 369 -30.00 3.06 3.12
C ARG A 369 -30.09 3.56 4.55
N ILE A 370 -29.53 2.81 5.48
CA ILE A 370 -29.54 3.22 6.88
C ILE A 370 -28.70 4.50 6.99
N VAL A 371 -29.18 5.46 7.77
CA VAL A 371 -28.50 6.73 8.05
C VAL A 371 -28.40 6.89 9.56
N ASN A 372 -27.24 7.32 10.06
CA ASN A 372 -27.06 7.47 11.49
C ASN A 372 -28.05 8.51 12.06
N GLY A 373 -28.78 8.14 13.11
CA GLY A 373 -29.77 9.01 13.74
C GLY A 373 -31.11 9.14 13.01
N LEU A 374 -31.42 8.24 12.06
CA LEU A 374 -32.72 8.18 11.40
C LEU A 374 -33.25 6.74 11.42
N PHE A 375 -34.27 6.48 12.23
CA PHE A 375 -34.87 5.15 12.39
C PHE A 375 -36.26 5.23 13.04
N LEU A 376 -37.00 4.13 12.97
CA LEU A 376 -38.25 3.92 13.71
C LEU A 376 -37.93 3.20 15.01
N GLY A 377 -38.67 3.51 16.08
CA GLY A 377 -38.57 2.71 17.31
C GLY A 377 -37.25 2.85 18.07
N ALA A 378 -36.71 1.74 18.56
CA ALA A 378 -35.50 1.70 19.38
C ALA A 378 -34.19 1.56 18.58
N GLY A 379 -34.25 1.05 17.35
CA GLY A 379 -33.08 0.71 16.55
C GLY A 379 -33.42 0.52 15.07
N VAL A 380 -32.43 0.05 14.31
CA VAL A 380 -32.57 -0.39 12.93
C VAL A 380 -31.39 -1.30 12.65
N ASP A 381 -31.62 -2.41 11.97
CA ASP A 381 -30.53 -3.24 11.47
C ASP A 381 -30.57 -3.47 9.95
N ASN A 382 -29.86 -4.50 9.47
CA ASN A 382 -29.53 -4.61 8.06
C ASN A 382 -29.56 -6.04 7.54
N GLU A 383 -30.12 -6.20 6.34
CA GLU A 383 -30.37 -7.50 5.75
C GLU A 383 -29.73 -7.65 4.37
N ALA A 384 -29.52 -8.91 3.97
CA ALA A 384 -29.06 -9.24 2.63
C ALA A 384 -30.19 -9.07 1.59
N ASP A 385 -31.41 -9.39 2.02
CA ASP A 385 -32.66 -9.47 1.26
C ASP A 385 -33.83 -9.35 2.26
N GLY A 386 -35.05 -9.07 1.78
CA GLY A 386 -36.23 -9.05 2.65
C GLY A 386 -36.47 -10.41 3.32
N GLN A 387 -37.06 -10.43 4.50
CA GLN A 387 -37.29 -11.65 5.28
C GLN A 387 -38.78 -12.01 5.36
N PRO A 388 -39.46 -12.35 4.25
CA PRO A 388 -40.92 -12.42 4.20
C PRO A 388 -41.54 -13.40 5.21
N ALA A 389 -42.43 -12.90 6.07
CA ALA A 389 -43.23 -13.69 7.00
C ALA A 389 -44.72 -13.38 6.88
N ALA A 390 -45.58 -14.36 7.22
CA ALA A 390 -47.04 -14.17 7.20
C ALA A 390 -47.51 -13.13 8.23
N THR A 391 -46.71 -12.93 9.27
CA THR A 391 -46.94 -12.07 10.42
C THR A 391 -46.18 -10.75 10.35
N ALA A 392 -45.34 -10.55 9.32
CA ALA A 392 -44.38 -9.45 9.25
C ALA A 392 -43.53 -9.38 10.53
N ASP A 393 -42.90 -10.50 10.86
CA ASP A 393 -41.99 -10.74 11.99
C ASP A 393 -40.78 -11.60 11.58
N GLY A 394 -40.43 -11.57 10.29
CA GLY A 394 -39.49 -12.55 9.72
C GLY A 394 -38.03 -12.27 10.03
N ASP A 395 -37.69 -11.00 10.22
CA ASP A 395 -36.41 -10.46 10.68
C ASP A 395 -36.34 -10.22 12.20
N ASP A 396 -37.42 -10.36 12.97
CA ASP A 396 -37.44 -10.21 14.44
C ASP A 396 -36.39 -11.07 15.19
N LEU A 397 -35.90 -12.14 14.57
CA LEU A 397 -34.87 -13.02 15.12
C LEU A 397 -33.50 -12.89 14.43
N ALA A 398 -33.43 -12.08 13.38
CA ALA A 398 -32.23 -11.74 12.64
C ALA A 398 -31.60 -10.45 13.20
N GLY A 399 -30.39 -10.13 12.74
CA GLY A 399 -29.79 -8.84 13.03
C GLY A 399 -29.26 -8.63 14.46
N ALA A 400 -28.83 -7.39 14.72
CA ALA A 400 -28.21 -6.96 15.97
C ALA A 400 -29.21 -6.28 16.91
N THR A 401 -30.38 -5.87 16.39
CA THR A 401 -31.48 -5.28 17.14
C THR A 401 -32.75 -6.12 16.90
N PRO A 402 -32.92 -7.23 17.63
CA PRO A 402 -34.11 -8.07 17.47
C PRO A 402 -35.40 -7.26 17.69
N ASP A 403 -36.36 -7.35 16.75
CA ASP A 403 -37.63 -6.59 16.68
C ASP A 403 -37.39 -5.07 16.50
N ASP A 404 -36.81 -4.66 15.36
CA ASP A 404 -36.70 -3.23 14.97
C ASP A 404 -37.98 -2.66 14.34
N GLU A 405 -39.02 -3.49 14.20
CA GLU A 405 -40.41 -3.15 13.92
C GLU A 405 -41.15 -2.53 15.13
N ASP A 406 -40.44 -2.22 16.23
CA ASP A 406 -41.01 -1.67 17.47
C ASP A 406 -41.42 -0.18 17.39
N GLY A 407 -41.24 0.44 16.22
CA GLY A 407 -41.56 1.83 15.96
C GLY A 407 -43.04 2.14 15.79
N ILE A 408 -43.90 1.15 15.53
CA ILE A 408 -45.34 1.37 15.30
C ILE A 408 -46.17 0.85 16.47
N THR A 409 -47.15 1.65 16.92
CA THR A 409 -48.09 1.18 17.95
C THR A 409 -49.09 0.19 17.35
N VAL A 410 -48.81 -1.11 17.46
CA VAL A 410 -49.61 -2.21 16.86
C VAL A 410 -51.11 -2.14 17.20
N ALA A 411 -51.48 -1.66 18.39
CA ALA A 411 -52.88 -1.49 18.78
C ALA A 411 -53.66 -0.53 17.86
N ASP A 412 -52.97 0.42 17.23
CA ASP A 412 -53.55 1.40 16.32
C ASP A 412 -53.79 0.82 14.90
N LEU A 413 -53.26 -0.38 14.61
CA LEU A 413 -53.43 -1.08 13.32
C LEU A 413 -54.76 -1.84 13.22
N ASN A 414 -55.59 -1.85 14.27
CA ASN A 414 -56.95 -2.38 14.23
C ASN A 414 -57.92 -1.38 13.59
N LEU A 415 -57.91 -1.32 12.26
CA LEU A 415 -58.69 -0.37 11.48
C LEU A 415 -60.17 -0.78 11.36
N THR A 416 -61.07 0.20 11.38
CA THR A 416 -62.51 -0.03 11.15
C THR A 416 -62.93 0.61 9.84
N THR A 417 -63.54 -0.18 8.95
CA THR A 417 -63.98 0.28 7.64
C THR A 417 -64.88 1.52 7.73
N GLY A 418 -64.55 2.56 6.96
CA GLY A 418 -65.32 3.80 6.87
C GLY A 418 -65.10 4.79 8.03
N LEU A 419 -64.20 4.48 8.97
CA LEU A 419 -63.77 5.41 10.02
C LEU A 419 -62.33 5.87 9.76
N PRO A 420 -62.02 7.15 10.08
CA PRO A 420 -60.62 7.60 10.07
C PRO A 420 -59.84 6.85 11.15
N ALA A 421 -58.61 6.48 10.83
CA ALA A 421 -57.67 5.87 11.76
C ALA A 421 -56.48 6.80 12.00
N THR A 422 -55.88 6.68 13.19
CA THR A 422 -54.64 7.35 13.55
C THR A 422 -53.67 6.29 14.03
N VAL A 423 -52.53 6.18 13.36
CA VAL A 423 -51.43 5.29 13.74
C VAL A 423 -50.34 6.12 14.39
N ARG A 424 -49.97 5.77 15.62
CA ARG A 424 -48.83 6.39 16.31
C ARG A 424 -47.54 5.66 15.94
N ALA A 425 -46.51 6.45 15.65
CA ALA A 425 -45.16 6.00 15.38
C ALA A 425 -44.17 6.67 16.34
N LEU A 426 -43.20 5.90 16.82
CA LEU A 426 -41.99 6.38 17.45
C LEU A 426 -40.93 6.52 16.36
N VAL A 427 -40.40 7.73 16.19
CA VAL A 427 -39.44 8.10 15.14
C VAL A 427 -38.28 8.84 15.78
N THR A 428 -37.06 8.51 15.35
CA THR A 428 -35.85 9.27 15.69
C THR A 428 -35.34 9.99 14.44
N ASN A 429 -35.11 11.31 14.54
CA ASN A 429 -34.46 12.08 13.49
C ASN A 429 -33.47 13.12 14.07
N THR A 430 -32.21 12.72 14.19
CA THR A 430 -31.11 13.58 14.63
C THR A 430 -30.18 13.96 13.48
N THR A 431 -30.63 13.86 12.23
CA THR A 431 -29.80 14.09 11.03
C THR A 431 -29.48 15.57 10.77
N GLY A 432 -30.17 16.49 11.45
CA GLY A 432 -30.09 17.93 11.18
C GLY A 432 -30.93 18.40 9.99
N ALA A 433 -31.62 17.49 9.31
CA ALA A 433 -32.55 17.79 8.21
C ALA A 433 -33.94 17.20 8.48
N GLY A 434 -34.98 17.82 7.91
CA GLY A 434 -36.33 17.23 7.94
C GLY A 434 -36.37 15.92 7.17
N ALA A 435 -37.02 14.91 7.74
CA ALA A 435 -37.30 13.62 7.12
C ALA A 435 -38.80 13.48 6.83
N ARG A 436 -39.19 12.38 6.18
CA ARG A 436 -40.59 12.05 5.93
C ARG A 436 -40.83 10.59 6.27
N LEU A 437 -41.85 10.34 7.09
CA LEU A 437 -42.39 9.00 7.32
C LEU A 437 -43.51 8.76 6.32
N CYS A 438 -43.42 7.66 5.58
CA CYS A 438 -44.46 7.16 4.68
C CYS A 438 -44.96 5.81 5.20
N GLY A 439 -46.27 5.61 5.28
CA GLY A 439 -46.89 4.33 5.63
C GLY A 439 -47.81 3.87 4.51
N PHE A 440 -47.87 2.56 4.31
CA PHE A 440 -48.69 1.91 3.28
C PHE A 440 -49.54 0.80 3.92
N ALA A 441 -50.77 0.61 3.44
CA ALA A 441 -51.65 -0.45 3.89
C ALA A 441 -52.54 -0.91 2.72
N ASP A 442 -52.50 -2.20 2.41
CA ASP A 442 -53.35 -2.84 1.41
C ASP A 442 -54.74 -3.07 2.02
N LEU A 443 -55.66 -2.15 1.73
CA LEU A 443 -56.99 -2.13 2.34
C LEU A 443 -58.00 -2.97 1.56
N ASN A 444 -57.68 -3.34 0.32
CA ASN A 444 -58.55 -4.06 -0.58
C ASN A 444 -58.09 -5.52 -0.85
N ALA A 445 -56.92 -5.89 -0.35
CA ALA A 445 -56.24 -7.18 -0.49
C ALA A 445 -55.86 -7.57 -1.94
N ASP A 446 -55.54 -6.60 -2.79
CA ASP A 446 -55.15 -6.84 -4.18
C ASP A 446 -53.64 -7.05 -4.39
N GLY A 447 -52.83 -6.84 -3.35
CA GLY A 447 -51.39 -7.07 -3.37
C GLY A 447 -50.57 -5.87 -3.82
N ASP A 448 -51.16 -4.68 -3.94
CA ASP A 448 -50.41 -3.43 -4.11
C ASP A 448 -50.84 -2.33 -3.11
N PHE A 449 -50.28 -1.12 -3.28
CA PHE A 449 -50.54 0.05 -2.41
C PHE A 449 -50.89 1.29 -3.25
N LEU A 450 -51.45 1.07 -4.44
CA LEU A 450 -51.67 2.10 -5.45
C LEU A 450 -53.04 2.76 -5.32
N ASP A 451 -53.94 2.21 -4.51
CA ASP A 451 -55.28 2.76 -4.38
C ASP A 451 -55.32 4.07 -3.57
N ALA A 452 -56.39 4.82 -3.81
CA ALA A 452 -56.69 5.99 -3.01
C ALA A 452 -56.89 5.57 -1.54
N ASN A 453 -56.14 6.22 -0.64
CA ASN A 453 -56.12 6.02 0.82
C ASN A 453 -55.29 4.84 1.33
N GLU A 454 -54.48 4.18 0.48
CA GLU A 454 -53.55 3.13 0.90
C GLU A 454 -52.16 3.64 1.28
N ASN A 455 -51.95 4.96 1.18
CA ASN A 455 -50.73 5.59 1.63
C ASN A 455 -51.03 6.83 2.47
N ALA A 456 -50.15 7.09 3.42
CA ALA A 456 -50.13 8.30 4.23
C ALA A 456 -48.68 8.74 4.47
N PHE A 457 -48.48 10.03 4.69
CA PHE A 457 -47.16 10.55 5.04
C PHE A 457 -47.25 11.70 6.04
N VAL A 458 -46.19 11.87 6.82
CA VAL A 458 -46.00 12.98 7.73
C VAL A 458 -44.55 13.46 7.68
N ASP A 459 -44.35 14.77 7.74
CA ASP A 459 -43.00 15.35 7.83
C ASP A 459 -42.49 15.21 9.27
N VAL A 460 -41.26 14.73 9.42
CA VAL A 460 -40.58 14.51 10.70
C VAL A 460 -39.45 15.52 10.80
N ALA A 461 -39.64 16.56 11.61
CA ALA A 461 -38.59 17.54 11.89
C ALA A 461 -37.38 16.85 12.54
N SER A 462 -36.18 17.41 12.36
CA SER A 462 -35.03 16.98 13.15
C SER A 462 -35.10 17.60 14.55
N GLY A 463 -34.81 16.81 15.59
CA GLY A 463 -34.83 17.29 16.97
C GLY A 463 -34.93 16.18 18.01
#